data_AF-A0A3M1APD8-F1
#
_entry.id   AF-A0A3M1APD8-F1
#
_cell.length_a   1.000
_cell.length_b   1.000
_cell.length_c   1.000
_cell.angle_alpha   90.00
_cell.angle_beta   90.00
_cell.angle_gamma   90.00
#
_symmetry.space_group_name_H-M   'P 1'
#
loop_
_entity.id
_entity.type
_entity.pdbx_description
1 polymer ?
#
loop_
_entity_poly.entity_id
_entity_poly.type
_entity_poly.pdbx_seq_one_letter_code
_entity_poly.pdbx_strand_id
1 'polypeptide(L)' 'MTSFRFYPEERLKGKRLIKRLFEEGSSKGMYPLRFVWLHTAERRGAAPVRVAFGVSRRNFKLAVQRNKIKR' A
#
# COMPACT_ATOMS: atom_id res chain seq x y z
N MET A 1 14.68 4.27 -21.09
CA MET A 1 14.42 3.27 -20.03
C MET A 1 13.70 3.93 -18.87
N THR A 2 12.39 3.74 -18.76
CA THR A 2 11.56 4.28 -17.67
C THR A 2 11.77 3.45 -16.40
N SER A 3 12.22 4.10 -15.32
CA SER A 3 12.42 3.45 -14.03
C SER A 3 11.10 3.34 -13.28
N PHE A 4 10.53 2.13 -13.18
CA PHE A 4 9.33 1.86 -12.40
C PHE A 4 9.65 1.78 -10.90
N ARG A 5 9.67 2.92 -10.21
CA ARG A 5 9.88 3.01 -8.76
C ARG A 5 8.90 4.02 -8.16
N PHE A 6 8.34 3.69 -6.99
CA PHE A 6 7.56 4.64 -6.20
C PHE A 6 8.47 5.69 -5.56
N TYR A 7 8.14 6.96 -5.75
CA TYR A 7 8.78 8.08 -5.06
C TYR A 7 8.33 8.17 -3.60
N PRO A 8 9.09 8.86 -2.73
CA PRO A 8 8.73 9.01 -1.31
C PRO A 8 7.32 9.58 -1.09
N GLU A 9 6.85 10.45 -1.98
CA GLU A 9 5.53 11.10 -1.91
C GLU A 9 4.37 10.14 -2.19
N GLU A 10 4.59 9.12 -3.00
CA GLU A 10 3.61 8.11 -3.38
C GLU A 10 3.51 6.98 -2.33
N ARG A 11 4.37 6.99 -1.30
CA ARG A 11 4.40 5.95 -0.26
C ARG A 11 3.59 6.35 0.97
N LEU A 12 2.61 5.54 1.34
CA LEU A 12 1.84 5.69 2.57
C LEU A 12 2.63 5.11 3.76
N LYS A 13 3.15 5.97 4.66
CA LYS A 13 3.99 5.56 5.80
C LYS A 13 3.36 5.74 7.18
N GLY A 14 2.35 6.61 7.31
CA GLY A 14 1.83 7.03 8.62
C GLY A 14 0.95 5.97 9.29
N LYS A 15 1.27 5.55 10.52
CA LYS A 15 0.48 4.59 11.30
C LYS A 15 -0.98 5.03 11.49
N ARG A 16 -1.20 6.32 11.79
CA ARG A 16 -2.56 6.90 11.93
C ARG A 16 -3.36 6.83 10.63
N LEU A 17 -2.72 7.11 9.50
CA LEU A 17 -3.35 7.06 8.18
C LEU A 17 -3.68 5.64 7.75
N ILE A 18 -2.77 4.69 8.00
CA ILE A 18 -3.00 3.27 7.72
C ILE A 18 -4.13 2.75 8.61
N LYS A 19 -4.15 3.11 9.91
CA LYS A 19 -5.25 2.76 10.80
C LYS A 19 -6.59 3.27 10.27
N ARG A 20 -6.66 4.56 9.92
CA ARG A 20 -7.83 5.18 9.29
C ARG A 20 -8.25 4.48 8.00
N LEU A 21 -7.31 4.08 7.15
CA LEU A 21 -7.56 3.33 5.92
C LEU A 21 -8.26 1.99 6.18
N PHE A 22 -7.91 1.30 7.26
CA PHE A 22 -8.56 0.03 7.61
C PHE A 22 -9.88 0.20 8.38
N GLU A 23 -10.10 1.33 9.04
CA GLU A 23 -11.33 1.63 9.79
C GLU A 23 -12.44 2.23 8.91
N GLU A 24 -12.11 3.23 8.08
CA GLU A 24 -13.06 3.98 7.25
C GLU A 24 -13.04 3.53 5.78
N GLY A 25 -11.99 2.80 5.35
CA GLY A 25 -11.78 2.46 3.96
C GLY A 25 -12.67 1.31 3.48
N SER A 26 -12.98 1.34 2.18
CA SER A 26 -13.60 0.22 1.50
C SER A 26 -12.56 -0.85 1.17
N SER A 27 -12.96 -2.12 1.25
CA SER A 27 -12.08 -3.23 0.91
C SER A 27 -12.68 -4.14 -0.16
N LYS A 28 -11.83 -4.60 -1.09
CA LYS A 28 -12.18 -5.59 -2.10
C LYS A 28 -11.14 -6.70 -2.09
N GLY A 29 -11.58 -7.90 -1.76
CA GLY A 29 -10.79 -9.11 -1.95
C GLY A 29 -10.93 -9.59 -3.39
N MET A 30 -9.79 -9.82 -4.05
CA MET A 30 -9.70 -10.55 -5.31
C MET A 30 -8.52 -11.49 -5.17
N TYR A 31 -8.77 -12.78 -5.02
CA TYR A 31 -7.70 -13.74 -4.78
C TYR A 31 -6.58 -13.60 -5.84
N PRO A 32 -5.30 -13.51 -5.45
CA PRO A 32 -4.72 -13.66 -4.10
C PRO A 32 -4.53 -12.35 -3.31
N LEU A 33 -5.08 -11.23 -3.77
CA LEU A 33 -4.88 -9.88 -3.25
C LEU A 33 -6.10 -9.35 -2.47
N ARG A 34 -5.82 -8.40 -1.58
CA ARG A 34 -6.86 -7.58 -0.92
C ARG A 34 -6.50 -6.12 -1.12
N PHE A 35 -7.40 -5.39 -1.75
CA PHE A 35 -7.32 -3.95 -1.92
C PHE A 35 -8.10 -3.27 -0.81
N VAL A 36 -7.52 -2.22 -0.24
CA VAL A 36 -8.18 -1.34 0.72
C VAL A 36 -7.89 0.08 0.29
N TRP A 37 -8.94 0.89 0.13
CA TRP A 37 -8.82 2.27 -0.32
C TRP A 37 -9.76 3.18 0.46
N LEU A 38 -9.36 4.45 0.55
CA LEU A 38 -10.15 5.51 1.16
C LEU A 38 -9.96 6.76 0.31
N HIS A 39 -11.06 7.35 -0.14
CA HIS A 39 -11.03 8.64 -0.81
C HIS A 39 -10.86 9.74 0.24
N THR A 40 -9.89 10.62 0.03
CA THR A 40 -9.59 11.73 0.95
C THR A 40 -9.63 13.03 0.14
N ALA A 41 -10.43 14.00 0.59
CA ALA A 41 -10.50 15.33 -0.03
C ALA A 41 -9.19 16.13 0.17
N GLU A 42 -8.42 15.83 1.22
CA GLU A 42 -7.14 16.45 1.48
C GLU A 42 -6.06 15.92 0.53
N ARG A 43 -5.66 16.73 -0.45
CA ARG A 43 -4.42 16.52 -1.18
C ARG A 43 -3.24 16.77 -0.26
N ARG A 44 -2.59 15.70 0.20
CA ARG A 44 -1.28 15.81 0.85
C ARG A 44 -0.20 15.54 -0.18
N GLY A 45 0.53 16.58 -0.60
CA GLY A 45 1.64 16.51 -1.56
C GLY A 45 1.19 16.50 -3.04
N ALA A 46 2.15 16.32 -3.95
CA ALA A 46 1.92 16.34 -5.40
C ALA A 46 1.43 15.00 -5.96
N ALA A 47 1.64 13.90 -5.23
CA ALA A 47 1.23 12.57 -5.66
C ALA A 47 -0.30 12.41 -5.68
N PRO A 48 -0.90 11.90 -6.78
CA PRO A 48 -2.34 11.70 -6.89
C PRO A 48 -2.85 10.59 -5.97
N VAL A 49 -2.00 9.59 -5.67
CA VAL A 49 -2.34 8.43 -4.83
C VAL A 49 -1.15 8.09 -3.94
N ARG A 50 -1.42 7.55 -2.75
CA ARG A 50 -0.42 7.02 -1.83
C ARG A 50 -0.68 5.54 -1.57
N VAL A 51 0.34 4.70 -1.70
CA VAL A 51 0.22 3.24 -1.61
C VAL A 51 1.11 2.66 -0.52
N ALA A 52 0.66 1.55 0.06
CA ALA A 52 1.44 0.71 0.96
C ALA A 52 1.18 -0.76 0.66
N PHE A 53 2.23 -1.58 0.78
CA PHE A 53 2.15 -3.02 0.50
C PHE A 53 2.33 -3.85 1.77
N GLY A 54 1.28 -4.58 2.14
CA GLY A 54 1.30 -5.58 3.20
C GLY A 54 1.50 -6.98 2.62
N VAL A 55 2.44 -7.75 3.16
CA VAL A 55 2.65 -9.16 2.77
C VAL A 55 2.65 -10.02 4.02
N SER A 56 1.91 -11.13 3.97
CA SER A 56 1.81 -12.09 5.08
C SER A 56 3.17 -12.73 5.38
N ARG A 57 3.61 -12.63 6.64
CA ARG A 57 4.78 -13.36 7.17
C ARG A 57 4.49 -14.86 7.36
N ARG A 58 3.22 -15.23 7.55
CA ARG A 58 2.78 -16.63 7.72
C ARG A 58 2.95 -17.42 6.43
N ASN A 59 2.54 -16.83 5.30
CA ASN A 59 2.54 -17.51 4.00
C ASN A 59 3.90 -17.39 3.29
N PHE A 60 4.60 -16.25 3.42
CA PHE A 60 5.90 -16.01 2.79
C PHE A 60 6.99 -15.88 3.85
N LYS A 61 7.60 -17.02 4.22
CA LYS A 61 8.60 -17.11 5.30
C LYS A 61 9.92 -16.44 4.92
N LEU A 62 10.33 -16.48 3.65
CA LEU A 62 11.60 -15.89 3.20
C LEU A 62 11.46 -14.38 2.99
N ALA A 63 12.44 -13.62 3.47
CA ALA A 63 12.49 -12.17 3.28
C ALA A 63 12.58 -11.78 1.79
N VAL A 64 13.34 -12.55 1.00
CA VAL A 64 13.50 -12.35 -0.44
C VAL A 64 12.15 -12.48 -1.17
N GLN A 65 11.32 -13.46 -0.80
CA GLN A 65 9.98 -13.64 -1.37
C GLN A 65 9.08 -12.43 -1.05
N ARG A 66 9.06 -11.99 0.21
CA ARG A 66 8.26 -10.81 0.61
C ARG A 66 8.72 -9.55 -0.12
N ASN A 67 10.02 -9.37 -0.31
CA ASN A 67 10.56 -8.22 -1.04
C ASN A 67 10.21 -8.27 -2.52
N LYS A 68 10.18 -9.46 -3.14
CA LYS A 68 9.75 -9.64 -4.53
C LYS A 68 8.27 -9.27 -4.71
N ILE A 69 7.41 -9.59 -3.75
CA ILE A 69 5.96 -9.26 -3.82
C ILE A 69 5.70 -7.75 -3.60
N LYS A 70 6.56 -7.06 -2.84
CA LYS A 70 6.43 -5.63 -2.55
C LYS A 70 7.05 -4.71 -3.62
N ARG A 71 7.81 -5.27 -4.57
CA ARG A 71 8.48 -4.54 -5.66
C ARG A 71 7.58 -4.55 -6.88
#